data_AF-A0A3Q2X0R7-F1
#
_entry.id   AF-A0A3Q2X0R7-F1
#
_cell.length_a   1.000
_cell.length_b   1.000
_cell.length_c   1.000
_cell.angle_alpha   90.00
_cell.angle_beta   90.00
_cell.angle_gamma   90.00
#
_symmetry.space_group_name_H-M   'P 1'
#
loop_
_entity.id
_entity.type
_entity.pdbx_description
1 polymer ?
#
loop_
_entity_poly.entity_id
_entity_poly.type
_entity_poly.pdbx_seq_one_letter_code
_entity_poly.pdbx_strand_id
1 'polypeptide(L)'
;MEDCVTRFALFLCIIATTAFATSQTCTPVTSKGEKGSPWIVNEIGCWTSFVREDKAEVHIFKLNFNNPENVIFQIDLTDAKPMHLILTSAETAYGLCYLNSEVHLYTNQNSTITLHNAKEQSFQRNFHLIQGLPSEEEELIKWATETFGGVTSFTTLSNADHITSTGTQGTKPGSPICTLEIEDLLEKHFMKIQSNPIKFCFPQQQASSPETELHIINIAENSSIRNVSLHVRAKKQTRVFMRGPQGTMWTFINPQHTSFASNNEITLNHASASHKIPPALTLTSDTASDVQRMALYHFKVPTFASYTELELKESRISLVLKKNESPTVAPSVPAPGNPVATNSPTQIPMVIMLYTSADYQMPIDFNTKIQTDKRIFAEISGNTLGSLVLTWKVTKCILRSKGSCLAEKNLPFFPVDCPSNSCPNRARFAFSIEQLQELSSTTWDMECDVSFCYTEQCAYGGKASRNLEFTQPCPKTPTQPCINGLSGVLGIAFGGFLIGVLLVGALWFIKIKTGYPTGLEMNSTVVNIPGCPCSGAKRQPVSTNPSPSENSSANASIGSTQSTPTSSMA
;
A
#
# COMPACT_ATOMS: atom_id res chain seq x y z
N MET A 1 -6.55 56.05 38.67
CA MET A 1 -7.02 54.69 38.28
C MET A 1 -6.04 54.05 37.29
N GLU A 2 -5.33 54.88 36.53
CA GLU A 2 -4.34 54.52 35.51
C GLU A 2 -3.23 53.58 36.01
N ASP A 3 -2.70 53.75 37.23
CA ASP A 3 -1.53 52.95 37.70
C ASP A 3 -1.78 51.43 37.75
N CYS A 4 -3.05 51.00 37.80
CA CYS A 4 -3.42 49.59 37.65
C CYS A 4 -3.44 49.15 36.17
N VAL A 5 -3.94 50.01 35.28
CA VAL A 5 -3.99 49.78 33.82
C VAL A 5 -2.57 49.73 33.24
N THR A 6 -1.67 50.63 33.66
CA THR A 6 -0.27 50.65 33.20
C THR A 6 0.47 49.37 33.59
N ARG A 7 0.22 48.83 34.79
CA ARG A 7 0.81 47.55 35.24
C ARG A 7 0.22 46.35 34.49
N PHE A 8 -1.07 46.33 34.20
CA PHE A 8 -1.69 45.30 33.35
C PHE A 8 -1.17 45.34 31.91
N ALA A 9 -0.99 46.53 31.34
CA ALA A 9 -0.37 46.70 30.02
C ALA A 9 1.08 46.19 30.00
N LEU A 10 1.87 46.49 31.04
CA LEU A 10 3.25 45.99 31.15
C LEU A 10 3.29 44.46 31.28
N PHE A 11 2.42 43.86 32.09
CA PHE A 11 2.31 42.40 32.21
C PHE A 11 1.86 41.75 30.90
N LEU A 12 0.90 42.34 30.17
CA LEU A 12 0.49 41.86 28.86
C LEU A 12 1.63 41.93 27.83
N CYS A 13 2.45 42.98 27.86
CA CYS A 13 3.66 43.07 27.02
C CYS A 13 4.74 42.04 27.40
N ILE A 14 4.92 41.74 28.69
CA ILE A 14 5.87 40.71 29.17
C ILE A 14 5.38 39.29 28.80
N ILE A 15 4.08 39.03 28.86
CA ILE A 15 3.47 37.77 28.43
C ILE A 15 3.51 37.63 26.90
N ALA A 16 3.23 38.71 26.15
CA ALA A 16 3.30 38.72 24.68
C ALA A 16 4.74 38.53 24.16
N THR A 17 5.76 38.98 24.90
CA THR A 17 7.18 38.77 24.52
C THR A 17 7.74 37.42 24.95
N THR A 18 7.06 36.67 25.83
CA THR A 18 7.47 35.33 26.27
C THR A 18 6.66 34.19 25.62
N ALA A 19 5.60 34.51 24.86
CA ALA A 19 4.82 33.54 24.10
C ALA A 19 5.44 33.13 22.74
N PHE A 20 6.53 33.77 22.30
CA PHE A 20 7.36 33.24 21.23
C PHE A 20 8.22 32.09 21.76
N ALA A 21 7.63 30.89 21.77
CA ALA A 21 8.40 29.65 21.89
C ALA A 21 9.50 29.66 20.81
N THR A 22 10.77 29.60 21.23
CA THR A 22 11.92 29.68 20.33
C THR A 22 11.96 28.46 19.43
N SER A 23 11.41 28.63 18.22
CA SER A 23 11.32 27.60 17.18
C SER A 23 12.69 26.95 16.98
N GLN A 24 12.82 25.66 17.31
CA GLN A 24 14.14 25.01 17.38
C GLN A 24 14.73 24.84 15.98
N THR A 25 15.63 25.75 15.61
CA THR A 25 16.43 25.69 14.39
C THR A 25 17.78 25.04 14.65
N CYS A 26 18.35 24.37 13.65
CA CYS A 26 19.72 23.84 13.69
C CYS A 26 20.54 24.33 12.49
N THR A 27 21.85 24.50 12.70
CA THR A 27 22.80 24.81 11.62
C THR A 27 23.13 23.53 10.85
N PRO A 28 22.92 23.48 9.52
CA PRO A 28 23.26 22.31 8.70
C PRO A 28 24.78 22.14 8.57
N VAL A 29 25.26 20.90 8.55
CA VAL A 29 26.68 20.56 8.45
C VAL A 29 26.93 19.36 7.52
N THR A 30 28.10 19.33 6.89
CA THR A 30 28.65 18.20 6.14
C THR A 30 29.36 17.21 7.09
N SER A 31 28.59 16.53 7.96
CA SER A 31 29.18 15.66 8.99
C SER A 31 29.38 14.20 8.55
N LYS A 32 30.58 13.66 8.81
CA LYS A 32 30.89 12.21 8.77
C LYS A 32 30.49 11.49 10.09
N GLY A 33 29.32 11.84 10.65
CA GLY A 33 28.84 11.33 11.94
C GLY A 33 28.06 10.01 11.83
N GLU A 34 27.91 9.29 12.95
CA GLU A 34 27.22 7.98 13.03
C GLU A 34 25.79 7.97 12.45
N LYS A 35 25.10 9.12 12.51
CA LYS A 35 23.79 9.34 11.89
C LYS A 35 23.95 10.27 10.69
N GLY A 36 24.31 9.69 9.55
CA GLY A 36 24.33 10.39 8.26
C GLY A 36 22.94 10.85 7.80
N SER A 37 22.88 11.62 6.71
CA SER A 37 21.64 12.17 6.13
C SER A 37 20.47 11.18 6.13
N PRO A 38 19.24 11.58 6.55
CA PRO A 38 18.06 10.74 6.50
C PRO A 38 17.53 10.55 5.07
N TRP A 39 17.98 11.36 4.11
CA TRP A 39 17.68 11.21 2.68
C TRP A 39 18.85 10.59 1.94
N ILE A 40 18.55 9.66 1.04
CA ILE A 40 19.44 9.17 -0.02
C ILE A 40 19.15 10.01 -1.26
N VAL A 41 20.20 10.50 -1.93
CA VAL A 41 20.12 11.12 -3.26
C VAL A 41 20.43 10.05 -4.29
N ASN A 42 19.53 9.90 -5.26
CA ASN A 42 19.65 9.03 -6.42
C ASN A 42 19.74 9.91 -7.66
N GLU A 43 20.84 9.80 -8.40
CA GLU A 43 21.14 10.59 -9.59
C GLU A 43 20.82 9.79 -10.88
N ILE A 44 21.20 10.32 -12.04
CA ILE A 44 21.01 9.65 -13.33
C ILE A 44 22.01 8.49 -13.47
N GLY A 45 21.54 7.35 -13.96
CA GLY A 45 22.32 6.13 -14.07
C GLY A 45 21.71 5.08 -15.00
N CYS A 46 22.43 3.99 -15.21
CA CYS A 46 21.91 2.76 -15.82
C CYS A 46 22.66 1.55 -15.27
N TRP A 47 22.01 0.38 -15.28
CA TRP A 47 22.63 -0.89 -14.89
C TRP A 47 21.99 -2.05 -15.65
N THR A 48 22.82 -2.82 -16.36
CA THR A 48 22.38 -3.75 -17.41
C THR A 48 22.90 -5.17 -17.18
N SER A 49 22.42 -6.12 -17.99
CA SER A 49 22.95 -7.48 -18.04
C SER A 49 24.20 -7.62 -18.92
N PHE A 50 24.74 -6.53 -19.48
CA PHE A 50 25.85 -6.58 -20.41
C PHE A 50 27.17 -6.97 -19.73
N VAL A 51 27.88 -7.91 -20.34
CA VAL A 51 29.28 -8.24 -20.09
C VAL A 51 29.91 -8.65 -21.42
N ARG A 52 31.20 -8.38 -21.61
CA ARG A 52 31.94 -8.72 -22.83
C ARG A 52 32.25 -10.21 -22.96
N GLU A 53 32.64 -10.64 -24.16
CA GLU A 53 33.07 -12.03 -24.43
C GLU A 53 34.30 -12.46 -23.61
N ASP A 54 35.22 -11.53 -23.36
CA ASP A 54 36.38 -11.70 -22.46
C ASP A 54 36.02 -11.66 -20.97
N LYS A 55 34.72 -11.53 -20.65
CA LYS A 55 34.13 -11.37 -19.31
C LYS A 55 34.45 -10.04 -18.61
N ALA A 56 34.98 -9.05 -19.33
CA ALA A 56 35.18 -7.73 -18.76
C ALA A 56 33.85 -6.93 -18.68
N GLU A 57 33.64 -6.26 -17.56
CA GLU A 57 32.49 -5.39 -17.30
C GLU A 57 32.81 -3.94 -17.72
N VAL A 58 31.84 -3.20 -18.25
CA VAL A 58 32.06 -1.84 -18.80
C VAL A 58 31.30 -0.80 -17.98
N HIS A 59 32.03 0.02 -17.23
CA HIS A 59 31.44 1.00 -16.32
C HIS A 59 31.81 2.42 -16.71
N ILE A 60 30.85 3.34 -16.62
CA ILE A 60 31.04 4.77 -16.84
C ILE A 60 30.75 5.51 -15.53
N PHE A 61 31.68 6.36 -15.11
CA PHE A 61 31.54 7.29 -13.99
C PHE A 61 31.61 8.73 -14.49
N LYS A 62 30.53 9.49 -14.27
CA LYS A 62 30.49 10.94 -14.38
C LYS A 62 30.61 11.53 -12.98
N LEU A 63 31.77 12.11 -12.66
CA LEU A 63 32.00 12.75 -11.36
C LEU A 63 31.61 14.23 -11.42
N ASN A 64 30.70 14.64 -10.56
CA ASN A 64 30.27 16.03 -10.40
C ASN A 64 30.79 16.59 -9.07
N PHE A 65 31.48 17.73 -9.09
CA PHE A 65 32.00 18.37 -7.88
C PHE A 65 31.50 19.82 -7.73
N ASN A 66 31.04 20.18 -6.53
CA ASN A 66 30.43 21.49 -6.28
C ASN A 66 31.45 22.60 -6.06
N ASN A 67 32.51 22.32 -5.30
CA ASN A 67 33.62 23.25 -5.08
C ASN A 67 34.89 22.67 -5.73
N PRO A 68 35.41 23.26 -6.82
CA PRO A 68 36.56 22.73 -7.55
C PRO A 68 37.93 22.99 -6.87
N GLU A 69 37.98 23.76 -5.78
CA GLU A 69 39.25 24.02 -5.09
C GLU A 69 39.75 22.78 -4.32
N ASN A 70 40.76 22.12 -4.88
CA ASN A 70 41.49 21.00 -4.27
C ASN A 70 40.61 19.78 -3.91
N VAL A 71 39.65 19.44 -4.79
CA VAL A 71 38.90 18.17 -4.71
C VAL A 71 39.87 16.99 -4.72
N ILE A 72 39.84 16.17 -3.67
CA ILE A 72 40.54 14.88 -3.61
C ILE A 72 39.52 13.77 -3.43
N PHE A 73 39.64 12.71 -4.23
CA PHE A 73 38.82 11.49 -4.13
C PHE A 73 39.69 10.23 -4.27
N GLN A 74 39.21 9.08 -3.81
CA GLN A 74 39.90 7.79 -3.98
C GLN A 74 39.03 6.77 -4.72
N ILE A 75 39.66 6.03 -5.64
CA ILE A 75 39.11 4.88 -6.35
C ILE A 75 39.96 3.65 -5.98
N ASP A 76 39.37 2.65 -5.34
CA ASP A 76 39.98 1.37 -5.03
C ASP A 76 39.26 0.21 -5.73
N LEU A 77 39.93 -0.32 -6.75
CA LEU A 77 39.48 -1.41 -7.60
C LEU A 77 40.50 -2.56 -7.53
N THR A 78 41.14 -2.76 -6.37
CA THR A 78 42.06 -3.88 -6.14
C THR A 78 41.35 -5.22 -6.16
N ASP A 79 40.19 -5.34 -5.52
CA ASP A 79 39.34 -6.54 -5.50
C ASP A 79 38.40 -6.68 -6.72
N ALA A 80 38.49 -5.76 -7.70
CA ALA A 80 37.55 -5.71 -8.83
C ALA A 80 37.70 -6.89 -9.81
N LYS A 81 36.61 -7.21 -10.52
CA LYS A 81 36.63 -8.09 -11.69
C LYS A 81 37.33 -7.41 -12.89
N PRO A 82 37.71 -8.17 -13.94
CA PRO A 82 38.12 -7.57 -15.21
C PRO A 82 37.13 -6.51 -15.65
N MET A 83 37.60 -5.29 -15.91
CA MET A 83 36.70 -4.18 -16.20
C MET A 83 37.35 -3.08 -17.05
N HIS A 84 36.54 -2.43 -17.88
CA HIS A 84 36.85 -1.16 -18.50
C HIS A 84 36.07 -0.06 -17.77
N LEU A 85 36.76 0.74 -16.96
CA LEU A 85 36.20 1.92 -16.30
C LEU A 85 36.49 3.18 -17.13
N ILE A 86 35.45 3.91 -17.46
CA ILE A 86 35.51 5.18 -18.20
C ILE A 86 35.18 6.31 -17.21
N LEU A 87 36.09 7.27 -17.05
CA LEU A 87 36.00 8.33 -16.05
C LEU A 87 35.94 9.71 -16.70
N THR A 88 34.88 10.47 -16.40
CA THR A 88 34.67 11.84 -16.89
C THR A 88 34.25 12.79 -15.77
N SER A 89 34.57 14.07 -15.92
CA SER A 89 34.14 15.19 -15.08
C SER A 89 34.34 16.50 -15.86
N ALA A 90 33.54 17.51 -15.56
CA ALA A 90 33.74 18.87 -16.06
C ALA A 90 34.62 19.74 -15.13
N GLU A 91 35.03 19.20 -13.96
CA GLU A 91 35.79 19.93 -12.95
C GLU A 91 37.25 19.46 -12.83
N THR A 92 38.10 20.31 -12.27
CA THR A 92 39.43 19.92 -11.79
C THR A 92 39.29 19.10 -10.52
N ALA A 93 39.83 17.88 -10.53
CA ALA A 93 39.82 16.98 -9.37
C ALA A 93 41.05 16.06 -9.36
N TYR A 94 41.48 15.68 -8.17
CA TYR A 94 42.69 14.87 -7.93
C TYR A 94 42.30 13.49 -7.39
N GLY A 95 42.48 12.45 -8.19
CA GLY A 95 42.11 11.08 -7.83
C GLY A 95 43.31 10.25 -7.35
N LEU A 96 43.16 9.55 -6.23
CA LEU A 96 44.04 8.46 -5.81
C LEU A 96 43.47 7.13 -6.33
N CYS A 97 44.13 6.51 -7.30
CA CYS A 97 43.67 5.26 -7.92
C CYS A 97 44.51 4.05 -7.48
N TYR A 98 43.83 3.01 -7.02
CA TYR A 98 44.40 1.70 -6.70
C TYR A 98 43.73 0.67 -7.61
N LEU A 99 44.46 0.18 -8.62
CA LEU A 99 43.92 -0.73 -9.65
C LEU A 99 44.66 -2.07 -9.61
N ASN A 100 43.94 -3.17 -9.82
CA ASN A 100 44.58 -4.45 -10.15
C ASN A 100 44.96 -4.55 -11.64
N SER A 101 45.54 -5.68 -12.07
CA SER A 101 46.03 -5.87 -13.44
C SER A 101 44.96 -6.07 -14.51
N GLU A 102 43.72 -6.37 -14.13
CA GLU A 102 42.59 -6.65 -15.03
C GLU A 102 41.63 -5.43 -15.17
N VAL A 103 41.87 -4.36 -14.41
CA VAL A 103 41.14 -3.10 -14.50
C VAL A 103 41.83 -2.16 -15.49
N HIS A 104 41.15 -1.79 -16.56
CA HIS A 104 41.55 -0.77 -17.53
C HIS A 104 40.78 0.54 -17.27
N LEU A 105 41.47 1.68 -17.25
CA LEU A 105 40.91 2.99 -16.94
C LEU A 105 41.08 3.95 -18.11
N TYR A 106 39.97 4.55 -18.56
CA TYR A 106 39.89 5.45 -19.71
C TYR A 106 39.46 6.84 -19.26
N THR A 107 40.10 7.89 -19.76
CA THR A 107 39.63 9.28 -19.58
C THR A 107 39.96 10.14 -20.78
N ASN A 108 39.37 11.33 -20.87
CA ASN A 108 39.63 12.27 -21.98
C ASN A 108 41.08 12.78 -21.90
N GLN A 109 41.78 12.84 -23.02
CA GLN A 109 43.13 13.42 -23.10
C GLN A 109 43.19 14.88 -22.63
N ASN A 110 42.09 15.62 -22.78
CA ASN A 110 41.94 17.00 -22.31
C ASN A 110 41.22 17.10 -20.95
N SER A 111 41.13 16.00 -20.18
CA SER A 111 40.47 16.00 -18.87
C SER A 111 41.21 16.87 -17.86
N THR A 112 40.44 17.55 -17.02
CA THR A 112 40.90 18.27 -15.82
C THR A 112 41.08 17.34 -14.61
N ILE A 113 40.72 16.06 -14.72
CA ILE A 113 40.99 15.05 -13.68
C ILE A 113 42.47 14.65 -13.73
N THR A 114 43.21 14.91 -12.65
CA THR A 114 44.57 14.40 -12.47
C THR A 114 44.53 13.15 -11.61
N LEU A 115 45.07 12.03 -12.11
CA LEU A 115 45.10 10.76 -11.38
C LEU A 115 46.51 10.39 -10.94
N HIS A 116 46.64 10.02 -9.67
CA HIS A 116 47.86 9.55 -9.03
C HIS A 116 47.66 8.12 -8.51
N ASN A 117 48.72 7.31 -8.46
CA ASN A 117 48.68 5.92 -8.00
C ASN A 117 49.79 5.68 -6.97
N ALA A 118 49.49 4.89 -5.93
CA ALA A 118 50.46 4.50 -4.91
C ALA A 118 51.43 3.38 -5.34
N LYS A 119 51.27 2.80 -6.54
CA LYS A 119 52.06 1.70 -7.11
C LYS A 119 52.26 1.90 -8.62
N GLU A 120 53.44 2.37 -9.04
CA GLU A 120 53.65 2.94 -10.38
C GLU A 120 53.48 1.98 -11.57
N GLN A 121 53.92 0.72 -11.46
CA GLN A 121 54.21 -0.12 -12.64
C GLN A 121 53.02 -0.81 -13.33
N SER A 122 51.88 -0.98 -12.65
CA SER A 122 50.66 -1.50 -13.31
C SER A 122 49.89 -0.37 -14.00
N PHE A 123 49.88 0.82 -13.41
CA PHE A 123 49.06 1.95 -13.85
C PHE A 123 49.32 2.36 -15.31
N GLN A 124 50.60 2.50 -15.69
CA GLN A 124 50.99 3.01 -17.02
C GLN A 124 50.59 2.12 -18.20
N ARG A 125 50.27 0.83 -17.99
CA ARG A 125 49.73 -0.05 -19.05
C ARG A 125 48.20 -0.08 -19.10
N ASN A 126 47.57 0.19 -17.96
CA ASN A 126 46.13 0.05 -17.79
C ASN A 126 45.39 1.39 -17.86
N PHE A 127 46.10 2.52 -17.85
CA PHE A 127 45.54 3.86 -18.03
C PHE A 127 45.62 4.34 -19.49
N HIS A 128 44.49 4.79 -20.04
CA HIS A 128 44.30 5.13 -21.44
C HIS A 128 43.73 6.54 -21.60
N LEU A 129 44.43 7.40 -22.33
CA LEU A 129 43.97 8.74 -22.68
C LEU A 129 43.29 8.71 -24.07
N ILE A 130 42.02 9.08 -24.11
CA ILE A 130 41.19 9.08 -25.32
C ILE A 130 41.01 10.51 -25.83
N GLN A 131 41.45 10.78 -27.05
CA GLN A 131 41.23 12.07 -27.72
C GLN A 131 39.75 12.20 -28.11
N GLY A 132 39.09 13.29 -27.72
CA GLY A 132 37.72 13.58 -28.13
C GLY A 132 36.64 12.72 -27.46
N LEU A 133 36.89 12.17 -26.27
CA LEU A 133 35.90 11.44 -25.48
C LEU A 133 34.68 12.36 -25.17
N PRO A 134 33.42 11.96 -25.47
CA PRO A 134 32.25 12.81 -25.28
C PRO A 134 32.01 13.25 -23.83
N SER A 135 31.42 14.44 -23.65
CA SER A 135 30.92 14.96 -22.37
C SER A 135 29.46 14.58 -22.09
N GLU A 136 28.63 14.52 -23.14
CA GLU A 136 27.20 14.25 -23.02
C GLU A 136 26.94 12.76 -22.75
N GLU A 137 25.93 12.48 -21.92
CA GLU A 137 25.74 11.17 -21.30
C GLU A 137 25.38 10.09 -22.33
N GLU A 138 24.41 10.36 -23.20
CA GLU A 138 24.00 9.46 -24.28
C GLU A 138 25.08 9.29 -25.35
N GLU A 139 25.87 10.33 -25.65
CA GLU A 139 27.00 10.24 -26.59
C GLU A 139 28.13 9.39 -26.02
N LEU A 140 28.42 9.49 -24.71
CA LEU A 140 29.43 8.69 -24.04
C LEU A 140 29.01 7.22 -23.91
N ILE A 141 27.72 6.94 -23.64
CA ILE A 141 27.14 5.59 -23.67
C ILE A 141 27.21 4.99 -25.09
N LYS A 142 26.89 5.78 -26.12
CA LYS A 142 27.00 5.37 -27.51
C LYS A 142 28.46 5.04 -27.87
N TRP A 143 29.41 5.94 -27.58
CA TRP A 143 30.83 5.72 -27.81
C TRP A 143 31.34 4.45 -27.11
N ALA A 144 30.94 4.22 -25.85
CA ALA A 144 31.33 3.03 -25.10
C ALA A 144 30.70 1.75 -25.69
N THR A 145 29.46 1.84 -26.18
CA THR A 145 28.78 0.73 -26.88
C THR A 145 29.47 0.40 -28.21
N GLU A 146 29.86 1.40 -28.99
CA GLU A 146 30.59 1.23 -30.25
C GLU A 146 32.03 0.72 -30.02
N THR A 147 32.67 1.10 -28.91
CA THR A 147 34.06 0.73 -28.57
C THR A 147 34.17 -0.65 -27.89
N PHE A 148 33.25 -0.98 -26.99
CA PHE A 148 33.33 -2.18 -26.14
C PHE A 148 32.23 -3.22 -26.37
N GLY A 149 31.23 -2.92 -27.21
CA GLY A 149 30.07 -3.77 -27.51
C GLY A 149 28.84 -3.50 -26.63
N GLY A 150 28.97 -2.68 -25.58
CA GLY A 150 27.90 -2.34 -24.65
C GLY A 150 28.41 -1.68 -23.37
N VAL A 151 27.48 -1.37 -22.46
CA VAL A 151 27.75 -0.72 -21.16
C VAL A 151 27.07 -1.52 -20.06
N THR A 152 27.85 -2.00 -19.10
CA THR A 152 27.36 -2.71 -17.91
C THR A 152 26.69 -1.75 -16.92
N SER A 153 27.28 -0.57 -16.67
CA SER A 153 26.61 0.48 -15.91
C SER A 153 27.10 1.90 -16.19
N PHE A 154 26.20 2.87 -16.27
CA PHE A 154 26.50 4.30 -16.17
C PHE A 154 26.15 4.79 -14.76
N THR A 155 26.94 5.68 -14.17
CA THR A 155 26.68 6.24 -12.84
C THR A 155 27.16 7.69 -12.75
N THR A 156 26.24 8.62 -12.48
CA THR A 156 26.58 9.98 -12.07
C THR A 156 26.80 10.03 -10.55
N LEU A 157 27.86 10.69 -10.10
CA LEU A 157 28.31 10.70 -8.71
C LEU A 157 28.68 12.12 -8.25
N SER A 158 27.78 12.77 -7.51
CA SER A 158 28.03 14.07 -6.89
C SER A 158 28.87 13.97 -5.60
N ASN A 159 30.01 14.66 -5.58
CA ASN A 159 30.93 14.81 -4.44
C ASN A 159 31.35 13.47 -3.80
N ALA A 160 31.83 12.55 -4.62
CA ALA A 160 32.44 11.29 -4.18
C ALA A 160 33.78 11.53 -3.45
N ASP A 161 33.96 10.82 -2.34
CA ASP A 161 35.11 10.84 -1.43
C ASP A 161 35.89 9.52 -1.57
N HIS A 162 35.15 8.40 -1.61
CA HIS A 162 35.68 7.05 -1.78
C HIS A 162 34.78 6.23 -2.69
N ILE A 163 35.38 5.46 -3.62
CA ILE A 163 34.69 4.46 -4.43
C ILE A 163 35.50 3.16 -4.34
N THR A 164 34.89 2.08 -3.88
CA THR A 164 35.57 0.80 -3.64
C THR A 164 34.81 -0.37 -4.26
N SER A 165 35.47 -1.28 -4.98
CA SER A 165 34.81 -2.51 -5.45
C SER A 165 34.50 -3.47 -4.30
N THR A 166 33.51 -4.34 -4.47
CA THR A 166 33.23 -5.46 -3.55
C THR A 166 33.67 -6.83 -4.08
N GLY A 167 34.23 -6.88 -5.30
CA GLY A 167 34.59 -8.14 -5.98
C GLY A 167 33.41 -9.04 -6.37
N THR A 168 32.17 -8.58 -6.16
CA THR A 168 30.95 -9.22 -6.69
C THR A 168 30.70 -8.79 -8.14
N GLN A 169 29.90 -9.57 -8.87
CA GLN A 169 29.62 -9.32 -10.29
C GLN A 169 28.82 -8.03 -10.49
N GLY A 170 29.21 -7.20 -11.45
CA GLY A 170 28.66 -5.89 -11.72
C GLY A 170 27.48 -5.85 -12.69
N THR A 171 26.82 -6.97 -13.00
CA THR A 171 25.69 -7.05 -13.95
C THR A 171 24.32 -7.19 -13.26
N LYS A 172 23.28 -6.51 -13.77
CA LYS A 172 21.88 -6.65 -13.31
C LYS A 172 21.07 -7.55 -14.26
N PRO A 173 20.26 -8.51 -13.75
CA PRO A 173 19.35 -9.29 -14.60
C PRO A 173 18.32 -8.38 -15.30
N GLY A 174 18.24 -8.44 -16.63
CA GLY A 174 17.35 -7.60 -17.42
C GLY A 174 17.91 -7.27 -18.81
N SER A 175 17.61 -6.05 -19.29
CA SER A 175 18.12 -5.52 -20.56
C SER A 175 19.66 -5.45 -20.58
N PRO A 176 20.33 -5.79 -21.69
CA PRO A 176 21.74 -5.48 -21.91
C PRO A 176 21.96 -4.04 -22.41
N ILE A 177 20.90 -3.35 -22.82
CA ILE A 177 20.94 -1.97 -23.33
C ILE A 177 20.90 -1.00 -22.14
N CYS A 178 21.89 -0.12 -22.07
CA CYS A 178 21.92 1.00 -21.12
C CYS A 178 20.97 2.10 -21.60
N THR A 179 19.95 2.39 -20.79
CA THR A 179 19.06 3.54 -20.94
C THR A 179 19.14 4.34 -19.65
N LEU A 180 19.25 5.67 -19.74
CA LEU A 180 19.40 6.54 -18.60
C LEU A 180 18.07 6.73 -17.86
N GLU A 181 18.05 6.28 -16.60
CA GLU A 181 16.92 6.45 -15.68
C GLU A 181 17.44 6.99 -14.33
N ILE A 182 16.56 7.19 -13.34
CA ILE A 182 17.00 7.56 -11.99
C ILE A 182 17.30 6.28 -11.21
N GLU A 183 18.53 6.14 -10.73
CA GLU A 183 19.06 4.87 -10.24
C GLU A 183 19.17 4.81 -8.71
N ASP A 184 18.75 3.69 -8.11
CA ASP A 184 18.97 3.43 -6.68
C ASP A 184 20.37 2.84 -6.45
N LEU A 185 21.31 3.72 -6.06
CA LEU A 185 22.71 3.36 -5.80
C LEU A 185 22.87 2.28 -4.71
N LEU A 186 21.85 2.05 -3.87
CA LEU A 186 21.87 0.98 -2.89
C LEU A 186 21.71 -0.42 -3.50
N GLU A 187 21.20 -0.54 -4.73
CA GLU A 187 21.12 -1.84 -5.41
C GLU A 187 22.49 -2.29 -5.98
N LYS A 188 23.40 -1.35 -6.29
CA LYS A 188 24.70 -1.58 -6.96
C LYS A 188 25.74 -2.25 -6.04
N HIS A 189 25.44 -3.46 -5.56
CA HIS A 189 26.25 -4.23 -4.60
C HIS A 189 27.70 -4.51 -5.01
N PHE A 190 28.06 -4.36 -6.30
CA PHE A 190 29.41 -4.52 -6.83
C PHE A 190 30.37 -3.39 -6.43
N MET A 191 29.84 -2.26 -5.92
CA MET A 191 30.61 -1.12 -5.45
C MET A 191 30.08 -0.57 -4.12
N LYS A 192 30.97 0.09 -3.38
CA LYS A 192 30.67 0.93 -2.22
C LYS A 192 31.08 2.34 -2.57
N ILE A 193 30.11 3.24 -2.54
CA ILE A 193 30.31 4.67 -2.81
C ILE A 193 30.13 5.42 -1.49
N GLN A 194 31.15 6.17 -1.10
CA GLN A 194 31.08 7.16 -0.04
C GLN A 194 31.11 8.54 -0.68
N SER A 195 30.01 9.27 -0.58
CA SER A 195 29.88 10.66 -1.03
C SER A 195 29.27 11.51 0.07
N ASN A 196 29.52 12.83 0.04
CA ASN A 196 28.94 13.79 1.00
C ASN A 196 28.13 14.91 0.30
N PRO A 197 27.16 14.62 -0.59
CA PRO A 197 26.47 15.61 -1.42
C PRO A 197 25.44 16.51 -0.67
N ILE A 198 25.34 16.41 0.66
CA ILE A 198 24.21 16.92 1.44
C ILE A 198 24.71 17.56 2.74
N LYS A 199 24.27 18.80 3.04
CA LYS A 199 24.39 19.39 4.38
C LYS A 199 23.13 19.04 5.17
N PHE A 200 23.23 18.63 6.43
CA PHE A 200 22.04 18.24 7.21
C PHE A 200 22.18 18.56 8.70
N CYS A 201 21.06 18.62 9.41
CA CYS A 201 21.06 18.66 10.86
C CYS A 201 19.77 18.10 11.48
N PHE A 202 19.86 17.77 12.76
CA PHE A 202 18.76 17.34 13.62
C PHE A 202 18.66 18.33 14.80
N PRO A 203 17.47 18.73 15.27
CA PRO A 203 17.35 19.64 16.41
C PRO A 203 17.74 18.96 17.72
N GLN A 204 18.27 19.74 18.67
CA GLN A 204 18.94 19.23 19.88
C GLN A 204 17.99 18.52 20.87
N GLN A 205 16.68 18.76 20.80
CA GLN A 205 15.70 18.05 21.61
C GLN A 205 14.76 17.26 20.69
N GLN A 206 14.86 15.93 20.74
CA GLN A 206 13.92 15.02 20.07
C GLN A 206 12.59 14.94 20.83
N ALA A 207 11.89 16.06 20.92
CA ALA A 207 10.50 16.16 21.38
C ALA A 207 9.51 15.84 20.24
N SER A 208 9.84 14.85 19.40
CA SER A 208 8.90 14.29 18.43
C SER A 208 7.84 13.47 19.18
N SER A 209 6.57 13.81 19.01
CA SER A 209 5.48 12.89 19.39
C SER A 209 5.70 11.57 18.63
N PRO A 210 5.52 10.39 19.27
CA PRO A 210 5.95 9.12 18.68
C PRO A 210 5.27 8.76 17.36
N GLU A 211 4.17 9.44 17.03
CA GLU A 211 3.26 9.18 15.91
C GLU A 211 3.52 10.04 14.66
N THR A 212 4.29 11.14 14.73
CA THR A 212 4.48 12.05 13.57
C THR A 212 5.85 12.72 13.49
N GLU A 213 6.48 12.64 12.32
CA GLU A 213 7.84 13.15 12.05
C GLU A 213 7.80 14.17 10.90
N LEU A 214 8.45 15.35 11.05
CA LEU A 214 8.54 16.40 10.01
C LEU A 214 9.96 16.48 9.43
N HIS A 215 10.12 16.21 8.14
CA HIS A 215 11.39 16.44 7.43
C HIS A 215 11.31 17.72 6.61
N ILE A 216 12.43 18.44 6.53
CA ILE A 216 12.55 19.70 5.79
C ILE A 216 13.65 19.52 4.76
N ILE A 217 13.30 19.68 3.49
CA ILE A 217 14.20 19.65 2.34
C ILE A 217 14.32 21.08 1.81
N ASN A 218 15.55 21.54 1.64
CA ASN A 218 15.91 22.80 1.02
C ASN A 218 16.83 22.54 -0.18
N ILE A 219 16.53 23.14 -1.33
CA ILE A 219 17.44 23.24 -2.46
C ILE A 219 17.92 24.70 -2.54
N ALA A 220 19.24 24.88 -2.54
CA ALA A 220 19.89 26.19 -2.61
C ALA A 220 19.62 26.89 -3.96
N GLU A 221 19.57 28.23 -3.97
CA GLU A 221 19.15 28.97 -5.18
C GLU A 221 20.14 28.87 -6.35
N ASN A 222 21.41 28.56 -6.06
CA ASN A 222 22.46 28.32 -7.04
C ASN A 222 22.43 26.92 -7.69
N SER A 223 21.59 25.99 -7.21
CA SER A 223 21.55 24.62 -7.70
C SER A 223 20.81 24.49 -9.03
N SER A 224 21.25 23.56 -9.88
CA SER A 224 20.61 23.20 -11.16
C SER A 224 19.34 22.36 -11.00
N ILE A 225 19.06 21.79 -9.83
CA ILE A 225 17.93 20.86 -9.63
C ILE A 225 16.62 21.55 -9.98
N ARG A 226 15.85 21.00 -10.93
CA ARG A 226 14.50 21.48 -11.27
C ARG A 226 13.44 20.38 -11.26
N ASN A 227 13.82 19.10 -11.31
CA ASN A 227 12.89 17.97 -11.24
C ASN A 227 13.28 17.04 -10.08
N VAL A 228 12.39 16.85 -9.11
CA VAL A 228 12.66 16.03 -7.92
C VAL A 228 11.60 14.94 -7.74
N SER A 229 12.00 13.68 -7.81
CA SER A 229 11.13 12.53 -7.54
C SER A 229 11.23 12.09 -6.08
N LEU A 230 10.20 12.33 -5.27
CA LEU A 230 10.20 12.04 -3.84
C LEU A 230 9.60 10.66 -3.50
N HIS A 231 10.39 9.82 -2.83
CA HIS A 231 9.99 8.49 -2.34
C HIS A 231 9.96 8.46 -0.80
N VAL A 232 8.76 8.54 -0.23
CA VAL A 232 8.55 8.51 1.24
C VAL A 232 8.07 7.13 1.68
N ARG A 233 9.01 6.19 1.86
CA ARG A 233 8.73 4.79 2.25
C ARG A 233 8.46 4.65 3.78
N ALA A 234 7.64 5.53 4.34
CA ALA A 234 7.37 5.61 5.78
C ALA A 234 6.22 4.69 6.24
N LYS A 235 6.34 4.13 7.45
CA LYS A 235 5.28 3.37 8.15
C LYS A 235 4.49 4.20 9.18
N LYS A 236 4.89 5.45 9.41
CA LYS A 236 4.27 6.41 10.32
C LYS A 236 3.68 7.58 9.53
N GLN A 237 2.92 8.44 10.20
CA GLN A 237 2.55 9.72 9.61
C GLN A 237 3.80 10.60 9.45
N THR A 238 4.17 10.90 8.22
CA THR A 238 5.31 11.75 7.89
C THR A 238 4.82 13.09 7.33
N ARG A 239 5.54 14.17 7.66
CA ARG A 239 5.35 15.49 7.07
C ARG A 239 6.61 15.88 6.30
N VAL A 240 6.46 16.48 5.12
CA VAL A 240 7.61 16.97 4.33
C VAL A 240 7.39 18.42 3.90
N PHE A 241 8.30 19.31 4.30
CA PHE A 241 8.41 20.66 3.78
C PHE A 241 9.47 20.71 2.71
N MET A 242 9.19 21.33 1.56
CA MET A 242 10.08 21.33 0.39
C MET A 242 10.26 22.76 -0.14
N ARG A 243 11.44 23.35 0.07
CA ARG A 243 11.83 24.63 -0.53
C ARG A 243 12.82 24.37 -1.65
N GLY A 244 12.67 25.07 -2.77
CA GLY A 244 13.65 25.08 -3.85
C GLY A 244 13.51 26.29 -4.78
N PRO A 245 14.41 26.42 -5.76
CA PRO A 245 14.40 27.49 -6.76
C PRO A 245 13.06 27.63 -7.47
N GLN A 246 12.77 28.82 -7.99
CA GLN A 246 11.54 29.04 -8.76
C GLN A 246 11.49 28.12 -10.00
N GLY A 247 10.39 27.38 -10.15
CA GLY A 247 10.21 26.39 -11.22
C GLY A 247 10.65 24.97 -10.87
N THR A 248 10.95 24.68 -9.59
CA THR A 248 11.27 23.30 -9.15
C THR A 248 10.00 22.45 -9.07
N MET A 249 9.85 21.46 -9.96
CA MET A 249 8.73 20.51 -9.95
C MET A 249 9.01 19.33 -9.00
N TRP A 250 8.16 19.18 -7.99
CA TRP A 250 8.23 18.08 -7.03
C TRP A 250 7.25 16.97 -7.41
N THR A 251 7.72 15.77 -7.73
CA THR A 251 6.89 14.62 -8.11
C THR A 251 6.87 13.60 -6.99
N PHE A 252 5.70 13.33 -6.38
CA PHE A 252 5.59 12.26 -5.38
C PHE A 252 5.32 10.91 -6.01
N ILE A 253 6.03 9.88 -5.55
CA ILE A 253 5.83 8.49 -5.96
C ILE A 253 5.31 7.70 -4.76
N ASN A 254 4.05 7.27 -4.85
CA ASN A 254 3.29 6.55 -3.81
C ASN A 254 3.28 7.24 -2.42
N PRO A 255 2.63 8.43 -2.27
CA PRO A 255 2.62 9.23 -1.03
C PRO A 255 1.74 8.65 0.09
N GLN A 256 1.98 7.41 0.52
CA GLN A 256 1.32 6.81 1.68
C GLN A 256 1.73 7.54 2.96
N HIS A 257 0.78 7.72 3.89
CA HIS A 257 0.97 8.31 5.21
C HIS A 257 1.73 9.66 5.24
N THR A 258 1.75 10.41 4.13
CA THR A 258 2.58 11.59 3.96
C THR A 258 1.74 12.84 3.70
N SER A 259 1.98 13.91 4.47
CA SER A 259 1.44 15.25 4.21
C SER A 259 2.57 16.21 3.80
N PHE A 260 2.37 17.06 2.82
CA PHE A 260 3.46 17.84 2.22
C PHE A 260 3.09 19.32 1.98
N ALA A 261 4.11 20.17 1.90
CA ALA A 261 4.00 21.59 1.55
C ALA A 261 5.23 22.06 0.77
N SER A 262 5.06 22.98 -0.20
CA SER A 262 6.17 23.55 -0.97
C SER A 262 5.95 25.02 -1.34
N ASN A 263 7.05 25.71 -1.64
CA ASN A 263 7.06 27.01 -2.32
C ASN A 263 6.90 26.93 -3.85
N ASN A 264 6.88 25.71 -4.42
CA ASN A 264 6.66 25.44 -5.84
C ASN A 264 5.47 24.47 -6.05
N GLU A 265 5.14 24.19 -7.32
CA GLU A 265 4.10 23.22 -7.69
C GLU A 265 4.51 21.77 -7.35
N ILE A 266 3.55 20.98 -6.88
CA ILE A 266 3.72 19.56 -6.57
C ILE A 266 2.85 18.74 -7.52
N THR A 267 3.47 17.77 -8.19
CA THR A 267 2.83 16.82 -9.10
C THR A 267 2.62 15.47 -8.40
N LEU A 268 1.38 14.97 -8.37
CA LEU A 268 1.05 13.62 -7.93
C LEU A 268 0.71 12.75 -9.14
N ASN A 269 1.60 11.81 -9.47
CA ASN A 269 1.36 10.86 -10.56
C ASN A 269 0.68 9.60 -10.04
N HIS A 270 -0.54 9.34 -10.49
CA HIS A 270 -1.25 8.08 -10.30
C HIS A 270 -1.41 7.37 -11.66
N ALA A 271 -1.65 6.05 -11.66
CA ALA A 271 -1.71 5.19 -12.84
C ALA A 271 -2.86 5.47 -13.85
N SER A 272 -3.52 6.63 -13.75
CA SER A 272 -4.61 7.07 -14.62
C SER A 272 -4.72 8.59 -14.78
N ALA A 273 -3.99 9.38 -13.97
CA ALA A 273 -4.04 10.84 -13.98
C ALA A 273 -2.84 11.45 -13.24
N SER A 274 -2.36 12.59 -13.71
CA SER A 274 -1.39 13.44 -13.02
C SER A 274 -2.11 14.65 -12.43
N HIS A 275 -1.97 14.89 -11.12
CA HIS A 275 -2.61 16.00 -10.43
C HIS A 275 -1.58 17.04 -10.02
N LYS A 276 -1.80 18.30 -10.37
CA LYS A 276 -0.98 19.44 -9.96
C LYS A 276 -1.58 20.12 -8.73
N ILE A 277 -0.75 20.35 -7.72
CA ILE A 277 -1.09 21.05 -6.48
C ILE A 277 -0.28 22.36 -6.47
N PRO A 278 -0.92 23.52 -6.35
CA PRO A 278 -0.23 24.82 -6.39
C PRO A 278 0.67 25.02 -5.15
N PRO A 279 1.62 25.98 -5.20
CA PRO A 279 2.44 26.37 -4.05
C PRO A 279 1.59 26.65 -2.80
N ALA A 280 1.98 26.06 -1.68
CA ALA A 280 1.27 26.20 -0.41
C ALA A 280 1.64 27.49 0.35
N LEU A 281 2.67 28.19 -0.12
CA LEU A 281 3.26 29.40 0.47
C LEU A 281 4.23 30.06 -0.53
N THR A 282 4.54 31.33 -0.32
CA THR A 282 5.66 32.01 -0.97
C THR A 282 6.85 32.08 -0.01
N LEU A 283 8.01 31.58 -0.47
CA LEU A 283 9.28 31.71 0.25
C LEU A 283 10.43 31.78 -0.77
N THR A 284 11.14 32.91 -0.77
CA THR A 284 12.27 33.20 -1.67
C THR A 284 13.63 33.03 -0.97
N SER A 285 13.72 33.25 0.35
CA SER A 285 14.92 32.93 1.13
C SER A 285 15.24 31.43 1.05
N ASP A 286 16.51 31.09 0.83
CA ASP A 286 17.05 29.73 0.96
C ASP A 286 17.85 29.54 2.26
N THR A 287 17.88 30.54 3.16
CA THR A 287 18.62 30.39 4.42
C THR A 287 17.98 29.34 5.33
N ALA A 288 18.83 28.51 5.96
CA ALA A 288 18.38 27.43 6.83
C ALA A 288 17.42 27.90 7.94
N SER A 289 17.70 29.05 8.55
CA SER A 289 16.85 29.63 9.61
C SER A 289 15.45 30.01 9.11
N ASP A 290 15.32 30.53 7.90
CA ASP A 290 14.01 30.99 7.39
C ASP A 290 13.18 29.82 6.86
N VAL A 291 13.82 28.88 6.15
CA VAL A 291 13.17 27.66 5.67
C VAL A 291 12.69 26.81 6.86
N GLN A 292 13.50 26.65 7.90
CA GLN A 292 13.09 25.92 9.11
C GLN A 292 11.95 26.62 9.87
N ARG A 293 12.05 27.95 10.08
CA ARG A 293 11.00 28.73 10.75
C ARG A 293 9.68 28.68 9.98
N MET A 294 9.72 28.77 8.65
CA MET A 294 8.52 28.71 7.81
C MET A 294 7.88 27.32 7.81
N ALA A 295 8.68 26.25 7.85
CA ALA A 295 8.17 24.88 7.96
C ALA A 295 7.43 24.63 9.29
N LEU A 296 8.03 25.06 10.41
CA LEU A 296 7.45 24.96 11.75
C LEU A 296 6.15 25.77 11.85
N TYR A 297 6.13 26.99 11.31
CA TYR A 297 4.95 27.85 11.24
C TYR A 297 3.81 27.22 10.41
N HIS A 298 4.11 26.75 9.20
CA HIS A 298 3.11 26.16 8.29
C HIS A 298 2.46 24.90 8.90
N PHE A 299 3.26 23.98 9.43
CA PHE A 299 2.76 22.74 10.02
C PHE A 299 2.28 22.86 11.47
N LYS A 300 2.43 24.06 12.09
CA LYS A 300 2.04 24.37 13.47
C LYS A 300 2.64 23.39 14.49
N VAL A 301 3.95 23.12 14.38
CA VAL A 301 4.70 22.20 15.26
C VAL A 301 5.88 22.92 15.92
N PRO A 302 6.30 22.51 17.13
CA PRO A 302 7.38 23.18 17.86
C PRO A 302 8.80 22.77 17.43
N THR A 303 8.93 21.61 16.77
CA THR A 303 10.21 21.03 16.33
C THR A 303 10.02 20.17 15.07
N PHE A 304 11.12 19.77 14.44
CA PHE A 304 11.16 18.92 13.25
C PHE A 304 12.01 17.66 13.49
N ALA A 305 11.85 16.63 12.66
CA ALA A 305 12.64 15.41 12.71
C ALA A 305 14.02 15.58 12.05
N SER A 306 14.11 16.24 10.89
CA SER A 306 15.39 16.59 10.26
C SER A 306 15.30 17.79 9.32
N TYR A 307 16.44 18.45 9.12
CA TYR A 307 16.66 19.44 8.06
C TYR A 307 17.75 18.96 7.10
N THR A 308 17.60 19.26 5.81
CA THR A 308 18.41 18.69 4.72
C THR A 308 18.56 19.72 3.60
N GLU A 309 19.80 19.98 3.19
CA GLU A 309 20.20 21.01 2.24
C GLU A 309 20.89 20.37 1.04
N LEU A 310 20.38 20.67 -0.15
CA LEU A 310 20.80 20.12 -1.43
C LEU A 310 21.35 21.24 -2.32
N GLU A 311 22.55 21.01 -2.81
CA GLU A 311 23.29 21.89 -3.70
C GLU A 311 23.95 20.95 -4.73
N LEU A 312 23.29 20.73 -5.86
CA LEU A 312 23.77 19.78 -6.90
C LEU A 312 23.73 20.40 -8.29
N LYS A 313 24.56 19.85 -9.17
CA LYS A 313 24.63 20.21 -10.60
C LYS A 313 23.62 19.46 -11.47
N GLU A 314 23.08 18.35 -10.99
CA GLU A 314 22.09 17.58 -11.75
C GLU A 314 20.69 18.23 -11.75
N SER A 315 20.06 18.23 -12.92
CA SER A 315 18.74 18.86 -13.12
C SER A 315 17.57 17.97 -12.70
N ARG A 316 17.79 16.66 -12.63
CA ARG A 316 16.81 15.62 -12.27
C ARG A 316 17.41 14.70 -11.19
N ILE A 317 16.72 14.56 -10.06
CA ILE A 317 17.14 13.66 -8.97
C ILE A 317 15.94 12.90 -8.41
N SER A 318 16.19 11.80 -7.69
CA SER A 318 15.23 11.26 -6.71
C SER A 318 15.79 11.34 -5.29
N LEU A 319 14.89 11.54 -4.34
CA LEU A 319 15.18 11.54 -2.91
C LEU A 319 14.39 10.42 -2.24
N VAL A 320 15.08 9.50 -1.57
CA VAL A 320 14.46 8.39 -0.83
C VAL A 320 14.65 8.62 0.67
N LEU A 321 13.56 8.66 1.43
CA LEU A 321 13.62 8.73 2.89
C LEU A 321 14.09 7.37 3.42
N LYS A 322 15.18 7.36 4.20
CA LYS A 322 15.69 6.14 4.83
C LYS A 322 14.65 5.56 5.78
N LYS A 323 14.37 4.26 5.60
CA LYS A 323 13.60 3.46 6.54
C LYS A 323 14.38 3.37 7.86
N ASN A 324 13.80 3.85 8.95
CA ASN A 324 14.33 3.64 10.30
C ASN A 324 14.22 2.15 10.66
N GLU A 325 15.26 1.38 10.34
CA GLU A 325 15.41 0.01 10.81
C GLU A 325 15.93 0.02 12.25
N SER A 326 15.02 -0.10 13.22
CA SER A 326 15.39 -0.50 14.57
C SER A 326 16.09 -1.87 14.50
N PRO A 327 17.22 -2.07 15.22
CA PRO A 327 17.94 -3.35 15.22
C PRO A 327 16.97 -4.49 15.54
N THR A 328 16.76 -5.37 14.56
CA THR A 328 15.79 -6.46 14.71
C THR A 328 16.41 -7.54 15.58
N VAL A 329 16.01 -7.57 16.85
CA VAL A 329 16.22 -8.72 17.73
C VAL A 329 15.69 -9.95 16.99
N ALA A 330 16.51 -11.01 16.91
CA ALA A 330 16.25 -12.14 16.04
C ALA A 330 14.84 -12.73 16.27
N PRO A 331 14.06 -13.01 15.22
CA PRO A 331 12.68 -13.45 15.36
C PRO A 331 12.61 -14.82 16.02
N SER A 332 12.08 -14.87 17.24
CA SER A 332 11.67 -16.12 17.88
C SER A 332 10.52 -16.74 17.09
N VAL A 333 10.70 -18.00 16.66
CA VAL A 333 9.79 -18.68 15.73
C VAL A 333 8.39 -18.88 16.37
N PRO A 334 7.32 -18.29 15.82
CA PRO A 334 5.96 -18.62 16.21
C PRO A 334 5.52 -19.94 15.55
N ALA A 335 4.74 -20.75 16.26
CA ALA A 335 4.17 -21.98 15.72
C ALA A 335 3.14 -21.68 14.59
N PRO A 336 2.95 -22.59 13.61
CA PRO A 336 2.10 -22.33 12.44
C PRO A 336 0.62 -22.22 12.81
N GLY A 337 0.04 -21.04 12.59
CA GLY A 337 -1.39 -20.78 12.63
C GLY A 337 -1.99 -20.70 11.21
N ASN A 338 -3.27 -21.07 11.07
CA ASN A 338 -3.95 -21.20 9.77
C ASN A 338 -4.03 -19.87 8.98
N PRO A 339 -4.06 -19.93 7.63
CA PRO A 339 -4.07 -18.75 6.79
C PRO A 339 -5.38 -17.96 6.90
N VAL A 340 -5.29 -16.73 7.41
CA VAL A 340 -6.36 -15.72 7.31
C VAL A 340 -6.22 -15.01 5.97
N ALA A 341 -7.34 -14.80 5.27
CA ALA A 341 -7.35 -14.19 3.94
C ALA A 341 -6.79 -12.75 3.94
N THR A 342 -5.97 -12.43 2.95
CA THR A 342 -5.37 -11.12 2.76
C THR A 342 -6.39 -10.07 2.31
N ASN A 343 -6.66 -9.08 3.15
CA ASN A 343 -7.31 -7.82 2.74
C ASN A 343 -6.26 -6.79 2.31
N SER A 344 -6.52 -6.07 1.23
CA SER A 344 -5.56 -5.16 0.57
C SER A 344 -5.26 -3.90 1.41
N PRO A 345 -3.98 -3.49 1.58
CA PRO A 345 -3.56 -2.47 2.55
C PRO A 345 -3.67 -1.01 2.04
N THR A 346 -4.61 -0.70 1.14
CA THR A 346 -4.62 0.56 0.35
C THR A 346 -5.83 1.46 0.58
N GLN A 347 -6.58 1.29 1.69
CA GLN A 347 -7.79 2.06 1.98
C GLN A 347 -7.60 2.99 3.19
N ILE A 348 -8.08 4.24 3.08
CA ILE A 348 -8.13 5.19 4.20
C ILE A 348 -9.16 4.69 5.23
N PRO A 349 -8.82 4.61 6.53
CA PRO A 349 -9.77 4.19 7.56
C PRO A 349 -10.87 5.24 7.73
N MET A 350 -12.08 4.91 7.27
CA MET A 350 -13.28 5.74 7.36
C MET A 350 -14.31 5.11 8.29
N VAL A 351 -14.85 5.91 9.21
CA VAL A 351 -15.78 5.50 10.26
C VAL A 351 -17.16 6.13 10.03
N ILE A 352 -18.21 5.31 10.11
CA ILE A 352 -19.60 5.77 9.99
C ILE A 352 -20.20 5.96 11.39
N MET A 353 -20.54 7.20 11.72
CA MET A 353 -21.34 7.56 12.90
C MET A 353 -22.80 7.72 12.50
N LEU A 354 -23.72 7.30 13.36
CA LEU A 354 -25.17 7.36 13.15
C LEU A 354 -25.82 8.23 14.23
N TYR A 355 -26.93 8.90 13.90
CA TYR A 355 -27.59 9.91 14.73
C TYR A 355 -29.11 9.83 14.55
N THR A 356 -29.85 10.11 15.62
CA THR A 356 -31.33 10.15 15.60
C THR A 356 -31.90 11.47 15.06
N SER A 357 -31.05 12.49 14.88
CA SER A 357 -31.44 13.88 14.65
C SER A 357 -30.50 14.58 13.68
N ALA A 358 -31.03 15.56 12.93
CA ALA A 358 -30.31 16.32 11.91
C ALA A 358 -29.30 17.34 12.47
N ASP A 359 -29.16 17.43 13.80
CA ASP A 359 -28.20 18.28 14.51
C ASP A 359 -26.83 17.61 14.71
N TYR A 360 -26.75 16.27 14.52
CA TYR A 360 -25.56 15.45 14.69
C TYR A 360 -24.92 15.56 16.10
N GLN A 361 -25.70 15.91 17.12
CA GLN A 361 -25.19 16.11 18.49
C GLN A 361 -25.14 14.82 19.32
N MET A 362 -26.14 13.93 19.16
CA MET A 362 -26.23 12.68 19.93
C MET A 362 -26.00 11.46 19.03
N PRO A 363 -24.80 10.85 19.06
CA PRO A 363 -24.50 9.66 18.27
C PRO A 363 -25.18 8.41 18.86
N ILE A 364 -25.67 7.54 17.99
CA ILE A 364 -26.17 6.21 18.30
C ILE A 364 -24.97 5.28 18.52
N ASP A 365 -24.88 4.68 19.71
CA ASP A 365 -23.86 3.69 20.05
C ASP A 365 -23.86 2.51 19.07
N PHE A 366 -22.69 1.92 18.85
CA PHE A 366 -22.47 0.84 17.89
C PHE A 366 -23.29 -0.43 18.21
N ASN A 367 -23.70 -0.62 19.47
CA ASN A 367 -24.48 -1.78 19.92
C ASN A 367 -25.98 -1.49 20.05
N THR A 368 -26.43 -0.24 19.78
CA THR A 368 -27.84 0.13 19.91
C THR A 368 -28.64 -0.29 18.68
N LYS A 369 -29.67 -1.11 18.90
CA LYS A 369 -30.55 -1.60 17.82
C LYS A 369 -31.41 -0.46 17.26
N ILE A 370 -31.32 -0.26 15.95
CA ILE A 370 -31.94 0.84 15.21
C ILE A 370 -33.42 0.54 14.98
N GLN A 371 -34.30 1.52 15.23
CA GLN A 371 -35.73 1.40 14.93
C GLN A 371 -35.99 1.69 13.44
N THR A 372 -36.76 0.83 12.76
CA THR A 372 -36.90 0.88 11.29
C THR A 372 -37.93 1.91 10.79
N ASP A 373 -38.74 2.48 11.69
CA ASP A 373 -39.82 3.45 11.42
C ASP A 373 -39.34 4.91 11.37
N LYS A 374 -38.02 5.15 11.44
CA LYS A 374 -37.42 6.48 11.57
C LYS A 374 -36.30 6.71 10.59
N ARG A 375 -36.22 7.95 10.10
CA ARG A 375 -35.08 8.43 9.33
C ARG A 375 -33.86 8.51 10.23
N ILE A 376 -32.79 7.82 9.84
CA ILE A 376 -31.49 7.85 10.51
C ILE A 376 -30.58 8.80 9.75
N PHE A 377 -29.83 9.62 10.49
CA PHE A 377 -28.81 10.50 9.95
C PHE A 377 -27.44 9.84 10.14
N ALA A 378 -26.54 10.02 9.18
CA ALA A 378 -25.24 9.38 9.16
C ALA A 378 -24.15 10.38 8.77
N GLU A 379 -23.03 10.32 9.46
CA GLU A 379 -21.82 11.05 9.14
C GLU A 379 -20.69 10.04 8.89
N ILE A 380 -20.10 10.08 7.70
CA ILE A 380 -18.83 9.40 7.43
C ILE A 380 -17.72 10.40 7.71
N SER A 381 -16.78 9.99 8.55
CA SER A 381 -15.59 10.76 8.88
C SER A 381 -14.34 9.91 8.69
N GLY A 382 -13.23 10.55 8.39
CA GLY A 382 -11.91 9.92 8.39
C GLY A 382 -10.82 10.98 8.32
N ASN A 383 -9.63 10.64 8.80
CA ASN A 383 -8.50 11.55 8.81
C ASN A 383 -7.89 11.61 7.40
N THR A 384 -8.04 12.74 6.70
CA THR A 384 -7.31 12.99 5.45
C THR A 384 -5.83 13.23 5.71
N LEU A 385 -5.02 12.98 4.68
CA LEU A 385 -3.58 13.20 4.71
C LEU A 385 -3.26 14.69 4.51
N GLY A 386 -3.16 15.42 5.62
CA GLY A 386 -2.70 16.83 5.65
C GLY A 386 -3.81 17.87 5.69
N SER A 387 -3.50 19.09 5.23
CA SER A 387 -4.37 20.27 5.26
C SER A 387 -5.36 20.37 4.09
N LEU A 388 -5.40 19.36 3.21
CA LEU A 388 -6.24 19.36 2.02
C LEU A 388 -7.72 19.18 2.40
N VAL A 389 -8.52 20.24 2.25
CA VAL A 389 -9.95 20.23 2.55
C VAL A 389 -10.70 19.72 1.31
N LEU A 390 -11.11 18.45 1.35
CA LEU A 390 -11.87 17.80 0.29
C LEU A 390 -13.36 17.77 0.63
N THR A 391 -14.21 17.95 -0.38
CA THR A 391 -15.67 17.73 -0.24
C THR A 391 -15.93 16.24 -0.38
N TRP A 392 -16.42 15.58 0.67
CA TRP A 392 -16.68 14.13 0.63
C TRP A 392 -18.12 13.87 0.17
N LYS A 393 -18.29 12.97 -0.80
CA LYS A 393 -19.60 12.62 -1.38
C LYS A 393 -19.80 11.10 -1.32
N VAL A 394 -20.86 10.67 -0.63
CA VAL A 394 -21.30 9.26 -0.68
C VAL A 394 -21.90 9.00 -2.07
N THR A 395 -21.44 7.95 -2.74
CA THR A 395 -21.88 7.61 -4.11
C THR A 395 -22.76 6.36 -4.16
N LYS A 396 -22.51 5.39 -3.28
CA LYS A 396 -23.31 4.16 -3.14
C LYS A 396 -23.28 3.70 -1.69
N CYS A 397 -24.39 3.14 -1.20
CA CYS A 397 -24.42 2.36 0.04
C CYS A 397 -25.11 1.01 -0.22
N ILE A 398 -24.62 -0.02 0.46
CA ILE A 398 -24.99 -1.42 0.28
C ILE A 398 -25.20 -2.04 1.66
N LEU A 399 -26.20 -2.92 1.80
CA LEU A 399 -26.41 -3.78 2.96
C LEU A 399 -26.12 -5.24 2.59
N ARG A 400 -25.28 -5.92 3.37
CA ARG A 400 -24.96 -7.35 3.27
C ARG A 400 -25.51 -8.10 4.49
N SER A 401 -26.26 -9.18 4.30
CA SER A 401 -26.75 -9.98 5.44
C SER A 401 -25.64 -10.81 6.10
N LYS A 402 -25.63 -10.87 7.43
CA LYS A 402 -24.75 -11.76 8.21
C LYS A 402 -25.35 -13.15 8.50
N GLY A 403 -26.20 -13.64 7.59
CA GLY A 403 -26.92 -14.92 7.72
C GLY A 403 -26.42 -16.01 6.77
N SER A 404 -26.99 -17.21 6.88
CA SER A 404 -26.71 -18.36 6.00
C SER A 404 -27.11 -18.14 4.54
N CYS A 405 -27.98 -17.16 4.27
CA CYS A 405 -28.23 -16.63 2.93
C CYS A 405 -27.56 -15.26 2.80
N LEU A 406 -26.51 -15.17 1.97
CA LEU A 406 -25.89 -13.92 1.55
C LEU A 406 -26.83 -13.17 0.61
N ALA A 407 -27.40 -12.08 1.10
CA ALA A 407 -28.23 -11.13 0.37
C ALA A 407 -27.52 -9.78 0.34
N GLU A 408 -27.37 -9.21 -0.85
CA GLU A 408 -26.84 -7.86 -1.06
C GLU A 408 -27.98 -6.96 -1.57
N LYS A 409 -28.28 -5.86 -0.86
CA LYS A 409 -29.33 -4.91 -1.24
C LYS A 409 -28.81 -3.48 -1.18
N ASN A 410 -29.02 -2.70 -2.23
CA ASN A 410 -28.63 -1.29 -2.25
C ASN A 410 -29.47 -0.50 -1.22
N LEU A 411 -28.83 0.36 -0.45
CA LEU A 411 -29.47 1.23 0.53
C LEU A 411 -29.78 2.60 -0.11
N PRO A 412 -31.05 2.97 -0.34
CA PRO A 412 -31.39 4.32 -0.78
C PRO A 412 -31.07 5.35 0.32
N PHE A 413 -30.41 6.43 -0.06
CA PHE A 413 -30.07 7.53 0.85
C PHE A 413 -30.32 8.90 0.21
N PHE A 414 -30.54 9.88 1.07
CA PHE A 414 -30.62 11.30 0.75
C PHE A 414 -29.28 11.95 1.14
N PRO A 415 -28.53 12.58 0.23
CA PRO A 415 -27.37 13.37 0.62
C PRO A 415 -27.79 14.54 1.51
N VAL A 416 -26.94 14.92 2.45
CA VAL A 416 -27.14 16.11 3.30
C VAL A 416 -25.96 17.04 3.07
N ASP A 417 -26.23 18.27 2.66
CA ASP A 417 -25.19 19.22 2.26
C ASP A 417 -24.23 19.52 3.41
N CYS A 418 -22.97 19.18 3.20
CA CYS A 418 -21.86 19.44 4.10
C CYS A 418 -20.75 20.13 3.29
N PRO A 419 -20.87 21.44 3.02
CA PRO A 419 -19.86 22.17 2.26
C PRO A 419 -18.54 22.22 3.03
N SER A 420 -17.43 22.28 2.29
CA SER A 420 -16.06 22.13 2.82
C SER A 420 -15.67 23.16 3.89
N ASN A 421 -16.32 24.33 3.91
CA ASN A 421 -16.16 25.38 4.91
C ASN A 421 -16.91 25.11 6.24
N SER A 422 -17.89 24.21 6.25
CA SER A 422 -18.66 23.82 7.45
C SER A 422 -18.37 22.40 7.91
N CYS A 423 -17.97 21.51 7.00
CA CYS A 423 -17.72 20.09 7.26
C CYS A 423 -16.41 19.59 6.61
N PRO A 424 -15.23 20.07 7.04
CA PRO A 424 -13.98 19.61 6.48
C PRO A 424 -13.83 18.09 6.68
N ASN A 425 -13.63 17.35 5.57
CA ASN A 425 -13.34 15.91 5.55
C ASN A 425 -14.44 15.02 6.17
N ARG A 426 -15.71 15.41 5.99
CA ARG A 426 -16.89 14.65 6.42
C ARG A 426 -17.94 14.62 5.32
N ALA A 427 -18.61 13.48 5.15
CA ALA A 427 -19.82 13.37 4.33
C ALA A 427 -21.03 13.13 5.24
N ARG A 428 -22.16 13.78 4.95
CA ARG A 428 -23.43 13.54 5.65
C ARG A 428 -24.50 13.01 4.70
N PHE A 429 -25.30 12.07 5.19
CA PHE A 429 -26.45 11.53 4.48
C PHE A 429 -27.53 11.09 5.47
N ALA A 430 -28.74 10.88 4.99
CA ALA A 430 -29.83 10.31 5.77
C ALA A 430 -30.51 9.18 5.00
N PHE A 431 -31.02 8.16 5.70
CA PHE A 431 -31.71 7.03 5.10
C PHE A 431 -32.94 6.62 5.91
N SER A 432 -33.87 5.89 5.29
CA SER A 432 -34.98 5.21 5.98
C SER A 432 -34.98 3.73 5.60
N ILE A 433 -35.36 2.88 6.53
CA ILE A 433 -35.38 1.42 6.39
C ILE A 433 -36.77 0.93 5.94
N GLU A 434 -37.78 1.81 5.93
CA GLU A 434 -39.16 1.49 5.52
C GLU A 434 -39.27 0.94 4.09
N GLN A 435 -38.43 1.41 3.16
CA GLN A 435 -38.36 0.90 1.79
C GLN A 435 -37.69 -0.48 1.69
N LEU A 436 -37.27 -1.06 2.81
CA LEU A 436 -36.58 -2.34 2.92
C LEU A 436 -37.38 -3.35 3.77
N GLN A 437 -38.72 -3.29 3.74
CA GLN A 437 -39.65 -4.15 4.50
C GLN A 437 -39.46 -5.68 4.35
N GLU A 438 -38.63 -6.13 3.42
CA GLU A 438 -38.33 -7.55 3.13
C GLU A 438 -37.08 -8.10 3.87
N LEU A 439 -36.35 -7.28 4.64
CA LEU A 439 -35.11 -7.71 5.30
C LEU A 439 -35.39 -8.73 6.42
N SER A 440 -35.20 -10.02 6.12
CA SER A 440 -35.46 -11.14 7.05
C SER A 440 -34.34 -11.41 8.08
N SER A 441 -33.16 -10.80 7.92
CA SER A 441 -32.07 -10.86 8.90
C SER A 441 -32.16 -9.70 9.88
N THR A 442 -31.86 -9.93 11.16
CA THR A 442 -31.77 -8.88 12.19
C THR A 442 -30.48 -8.06 12.10
N THR A 443 -29.46 -8.59 11.43
CA THR A 443 -28.09 -8.07 11.45
C THR A 443 -27.54 -7.96 10.03
N TRP A 444 -27.04 -6.77 9.70
CA TRP A 444 -26.56 -6.40 8.37
C TRP A 444 -25.27 -5.58 8.45
N ASP A 445 -24.36 -5.79 7.50
CA ASP A 445 -23.20 -4.93 7.31
C ASP A 445 -23.55 -3.85 6.29
N MET A 446 -23.50 -2.59 6.71
CA MET A 446 -23.58 -1.45 5.81
C MET A 446 -22.17 -1.11 5.30
N GLU A 447 -22.04 -1.02 3.98
CA GLU A 447 -20.83 -0.69 3.25
C GLU A 447 -21.15 0.48 2.33
N CYS A 448 -20.46 1.62 2.48
CA CYS A 448 -20.67 2.82 1.66
C CYS A 448 -19.40 3.20 0.90
N ASP A 449 -19.54 3.37 -0.40
CA ASP A 449 -18.52 3.91 -1.30
C ASP A 449 -18.48 5.44 -1.17
N VAL A 450 -17.29 5.98 -0.91
CA VAL A 450 -17.05 7.41 -0.72
C VAL A 450 -16.17 7.92 -1.86
N SER A 451 -16.55 9.04 -2.45
CA SER A 451 -15.73 9.82 -3.37
C SER A 451 -15.25 11.11 -2.72
N PHE A 452 -14.00 11.49 -3.02
CA PHE A 452 -13.45 12.78 -2.64
C PHE A 452 -13.51 13.71 -3.84
N CYS A 453 -14.15 14.86 -3.66
CA CYS A 453 -14.36 15.85 -4.70
C CYS A 453 -13.56 17.13 -4.41
N TYR A 454 -12.93 17.66 -5.47
CA TYR A 454 -12.36 18.99 -5.50
C TYR A 454 -13.06 19.76 -6.62
N THR A 455 -13.67 20.91 -6.27
CA THR A 455 -14.74 21.57 -7.04
C THR A 455 -15.79 20.56 -7.53
N GLU A 456 -15.92 20.34 -8.84
CA GLU A 456 -16.89 19.41 -9.43
C GLU A 456 -16.30 18.03 -9.81
N GLN A 457 -14.98 17.87 -9.73
CA GLN A 457 -14.31 16.61 -10.09
C GLN A 457 -14.15 15.71 -8.87
N CYS A 458 -14.60 14.46 -8.99
CA CYS A 458 -14.63 13.48 -7.89
C CYS A 458 -13.83 12.22 -8.22
N ALA A 459 -12.88 11.87 -7.35
CA ALA A 459 -12.15 10.59 -7.39
C ALA A 459 -12.75 9.59 -6.38
N TYR A 460 -12.51 8.29 -6.58
CA TYR A 460 -12.89 7.27 -5.59
C TYR A 460 -11.95 7.33 -4.38
N GLY A 461 -12.52 7.52 -3.19
CA GLY A 461 -11.79 7.70 -1.92
C GLY A 461 -11.67 6.45 -1.06
N GLY A 462 -12.49 5.42 -1.33
CA GLY A 462 -12.49 4.15 -0.61
C GLY A 462 -13.86 3.76 -0.07
N LYS A 463 -13.87 2.87 0.93
CA LYS A 463 -15.08 2.36 1.59
C LYS A 463 -15.09 2.70 3.07
N ALA A 464 -16.27 3.02 3.58
CA ALA A 464 -16.56 3.01 5.00
C ALA A 464 -17.54 1.86 5.31
N SER A 465 -17.44 1.24 6.48
CA SER A 465 -18.36 0.16 6.87
C SER A 465 -18.81 0.23 8.34
N ARG A 466 -20.00 -0.29 8.63
CA ARG A 466 -20.57 -0.38 9.97
C ARG A 466 -21.62 -1.50 10.06
N ASN A 467 -21.53 -2.34 11.10
CA ASN A 467 -22.59 -3.29 11.45
C ASN A 467 -23.85 -2.53 11.89
N LEU A 468 -25.02 -2.99 11.46
CA LEU A 468 -26.35 -2.52 11.88
C LEU A 468 -27.15 -3.69 12.46
N GLU A 469 -27.76 -3.48 13.61
CA GLU A 469 -28.85 -4.33 14.10
C GLU A 469 -30.16 -3.56 14.09
N PHE A 470 -31.24 -4.21 13.66
CA PHE A 470 -32.56 -3.59 13.58
C PHE A 470 -33.52 -4.14 14.65
N THR A 471 -34.26 -3.23 15.30
CA THR A 471 -35.47 -3.57 16.04
C THR A 471 -36.65 -3.39 15.09
N GLN A 472 -37.20 -4.49 14.58
CA GLN A 472 -38.45 -4.45 13.84
C GLN A 472 -39.58 -4.04 14.81
N PRO A 473 -40.30 -2.92 14.57
CA PRO A 473 -41.48 -2.60 15.35
C PRO A 473 -42.52 -3.72 15.12
N CYS A 474 -43.08 -4.25 16.22
CA CYS A 474 -44.09 -5.31 16.12
C CYS A 474 -45.23 -4.86 15.21
N PRO A 475 -45.58 -5.64 14.15
CA PRO A 475 -46.73 -5.31 13.32
C PRO A 475 -47.98 -5.17 14.19
N LYS A 476 -48.62 -4.01 14.15
CA LYS A 476 -49.96 -3.86 14.75
C LYS A 476 -50.89 -4.77 13.97
N THR A 477 -51.29 -5.88 14.59
CA THR A 477 -52.09 -6.94 13.97
C THR A 477 -53.46 -6.41 13.53
N PRO A 478 -53.77 -6.50 12.21
CA PRO A 478 -54.98 -7.23 11.82
C PRO A 478 -54.70 -8.72 11.59
N THR A 479 -55.72 -9.54 11.86
CA THR A 479 -55.57 -10.99 12.03
C THR A 479 -55.42 -11.74 10.70
N GLN A 480 -54.19 -12.08 10.30
CA GLN A 480 -53.92 -13.20 9.38
C GLN A 480 -52.48 -13.73 9.53
N PRO A 481 -52.27 -15.01 9.86
CA PRO A 481 -50.93 -15.58 10.02
C PRO A 481 -50.34 -16.00 8.67
N CYS A 482 -49.22 -15.38 8.26
CA CYS A 482 -48.44 -15.83 7.11
C CYS A 482 -47.81 -17.20 7.39
N ILE A 483 -48.18 -18.21 6.60
CA ILE A 483 -47.69 -19.59 6.76
C ILE A 483 -46.30 -19.71 6.11
N ASN A 484 -45.25 -19.83 6.93
CA ASN A 484 -43.92 -20.16 6.43
C ASN A 484 -43.88 -21.60 5.87
N GLY A 485 -43.38 -21.73 4.64
CA GLY A 485 -43.53 -22.89 3.73
C GLY A 485 -42.79 -24.18 4.09
N LEU A 486 -42.69 -24.53 5.36
CA LEU A 486 -42.22 -25.85 5.81
C LEU A 486 -43.16 -26.55 6.82
N SER A 487 -44.08 -25.80 7.44
CA SER A 487 -45.05 -26.35 8.40
C SER A 487 -46.11 -27.25 7.73
N GLY A 488 -46.56 -26.87 6.51
CA GLY A 488 -47.68 -27.55 5.84
C GLY A 488 -47.46 -29.04 5.57
N VAL A 489 -46.28 -29.43 5.08
CA VAL A 489 -45.98 -30.84 4.76
C VAL A 489 -45.89 -31.68 6.04
N LEU A 490 -45.27 -31.15 7.09
CA LEU A 490 -45.17 -31.82 8.39
C LEU A 490 -46.55 -31.95 9.06
N GLY A 491 -47.39 -30.91 8.95
CA GLY A 491 -48.77 -30.92 9.43
C GLY A 491 -49.68 -31.90 8.68
N ILE A 492 -49.52 -32.03 7.36
CA ILE A 492 -50.24 -33.03 6.54
C ILE A 492 -49.78 -34.44 6.91
N ALA A 493 -48.48 -34.69 7.08
CA ALA A 493 -47.95 -35.99 7.49
C ALA A 493 -48.42 -36.39 8.89
N PHE A 494 -48.36 -35.46 9.86
CA PHE A 494 -48.82 -35.69 11.23
C PHE A 494 -50.35 -35.83 11.31
N GLY A 495 -51.10 -35.05 10.54
CA GLY A 495 -52.55 -35.19 10.40
C GLY A 495 -52.95 -36.54 9.81
N GLY A 496 -52.28 -36.99 8.74
CA GLY A 496 -52.46 -38.32 8.16
C GLY A 496 -52.15 -39.45 9.15
N PHE A 497 -51.08 -39.30 9.94
CA PHE A 497 -50.75 -40.24 11.02
C PHE A 497 -51.83 -40.30 12.10
N LEU A 498 -52.29 -39.15 12.61
CA LEU A 498 -53.37 -39.09 13.60
C LEU A 498 -54.69 -39.65 13.07
N ILE A 499 -55.05 -39.37 11.81
CA ILE A 499 -56.22 -39.96 11.15
C ILE A 499 -56.05 -41.49 11.05
N GLY A 500 -54.86 -41.98 10.70
CA GLY A 500 -54.56 -43.42 10.69
C GLY A 500 -54.73 -44.08 12.06
N VAL A 501 -54.17 -43.47 13.11
CA VAL A 501 -54.32 -43.97 14.50
C VAL A 501 -55.79 -43.93 14.95
N LEU A 502 -56.53 -42.87 14.63
CA LEU A 502 -57.95 -42.76 14.96
C LEU A 502 -58.82 -43.76 14.19
N LEU A 503 -58.53 -44.02 12.91
CA LEU A 503 -59.25 -45.03 12.12
C LEU A 503 -58.94 -46.46 12.60
N VAL A 504 -57.69 -46.77 12.93
CA VAL A 504 -57.33 -48.07 13.55
C VAL A 504 -57.99 -48.21 14.93
N GLY A 505 -57.99 -47.14 15.75
CA GLY A 505 -58.67 -47.10 17.04
C GLY A 505 -60.18 -47.27 16.92
N ALA A 506 -60.82 -46.63 15.93
CA ALA A 506 -62.25 -46.76 15.66
C ALA A 506 -62.61 -48.16 15.14
N LEU A 507 -61.82 -48.75 14.23
CA LEU A 507 -62.00 -50.12 13.77
C LEU A 507 -61.81 -51.14 14.91
N TRP A 508 -60.87 -50.90 15.81
CA TRP A 508 -60.65 -51.72 17.02
C TRP A 508 -61.80 -51.57 18.03
N PHE A 509 -62.29 -50.35 18.25
CA PHE A 509 -63.45 -50.07 19.10
C PHE A 509 -64.73 -50.70 18.55
N ILE A 510 -64.97 -50.59 17.23
CA ILE A 510 -66.06 -51.29 16.53
C ILE A 510 -65.88 -52.81 16.70
N LYS A 511 -64.68 -53.36 16.46
CA LYS A 511 -64.40 -54.79 16.68
C LYS A 511 -64.71 -55.26 18.12
N ILE A 512 -64.59 -54.40 19.12
CA ILE A 512 -64.94 -54.70 20.53
C ILE A 512 -66.42 -54.46 20.85
N LYS A 513 -67.10 -53.53 20.16
CA LYS A 513 -68.50 -53.16 20.40
C LYS A 513 -69.51 -53.92 19.53
N THR A 514 -69.12 -54.40 18.36
CA THR A 514 -69.95 -55.19 17.44
C THR A 514 -69.43 -56.63 17.26
N GLY A 515 -68.18 -56.90 17.65
CA GLY A 515 -67.71 -58.28 17.86
C GLY A 515 -68.17 -58.77 19.23
N TYR A 516 -69.25 -59.55 19.25
CA TYR A 516 -69.75 -60.17 20.48
C TYR A 516 -68.68 -61.13 21.07
N PRO A 517 -68.43 -61.10 22.39
CA PRO A 517 -67.42 -61.97 22.99
C PRO A 517 -67.95 -63.39 23.18
N THR A 518 -67.23 -64.38 22.63
CA THR A 518 -67.39 -65.81 22.96
C THR A 518 -66.05 -66.39 23.42
N GLY A 519 -65.71 -66.10 24.68
CA GLY A 519 -64.95 -67.03 25.51
C GLY A 519 -65.93 -67.91 26.30
N LEU A 520 -65.42 -68.97 26.96
CA LEU A 520 -66.18 -70.09 27.56
C LEU A 520 -66.77 -71.02 26.47
N GLU A 521 -66.59 -72.34 26.47
CA GLU A 521 -66.03 -73.33 27.43
C GLU A 521 -65.36 -74.47 26.62
N MET A 522 -64.68 -75.52 27.13
CA MET A 522 -64.57 -76.13 28.47
C MET A 522 -63.23 -76.91 28.62
N ASN A 523 -62.82 -77.20 29.86
CA ASN A 523 -61.76 -78.15 30.28
C ASN A 523 -60.28 -77.84 29.92
N SER A 524 -59.24 -78.35 30.61
CA SER A 524 -58.95 -78.60 32.05
C SER A 524 -57.77 -79.57 32.14
N THR A 525 -56.68 -79.23 32.85
CA THR A 525 -55.58 -80.14 33.30
C THR A 525 -54.68 -80.76 32.18
N VAL A 526 -53.39 -81.14 32.33
CA VAL A 526 -52.37 -80.98 33.41
C VAL A 526 -50.93 -81.24 32.86
N VAL A 527 -49.95 -80.40 33.25
CA VAL A 527 -48.49 -80.68 33.50
C VAL A 527 -47.48 -81.13 32.38
N ASN A 528 -46.24 -80.61 32.53
CA ASN A 528 -44.89 -81.12 32.13
C ASN A 528 -44.17 -80.81 30.77
N ILE A 529 -43.22 -79.88 30.87
CA ILE A 529 -41.83 -79.84 30.29
C ILE A 529 -41.65 -79.99 28.74
N PRO A 530 -40.43 -80.05 28.11
CA PRO A 530 -40.15 -79.08 27.03
C PRO A 530 -39.81 -79.68 25.65
N GLY A 531 -40.05 -78.90 24.59
CA GLY A 531 -39.46 -79.12 23.27
C GLY A 531 -40.34 -78.66 22.10
N CYS A 532 -39.72 -78.17 21.03
CA CYS A 532 -40.36 -78.06 19.71
C CYS A 532 -40.51 -79.49 19.12
N PRO A 533 -41.57 -79.80 18.33
CA PRO A 533 -41.51 -79.43 16.92
C PRO A 533 -42.84 -79.12 16.19
N CYS A 534 -42.63 -78.53 15.01
CA CYS A 534 -43.44 -78.39 13.80
C CYS A 534 -44.76 -79.18 13.57
N SER A 535 -45.61 -78.54 12.74
CA SER A 535 -46.65 -79.10 11.83
C SER A 535 -48.09 -79.26 12.38
N GLY A 536 -49.15 -79.09 11.56
CA GLY A 536 -49.20 -78.52 10.21
C GLY A 536 -50.34 -79.05 9.31
N ALA A 537 -50.99 -78.16 8.55
CA ALA A 537 -51.85 -78.47 7.39
C ALA A 537 -51.88 -77.22 6.48
N LYS A 538 -51.29 -77.12 5.28
CA LYS A 538 -50.95 -78.04 4.16
C LYS A 538 -52.06 -78.21 3.10
N ARG A 539 -52.02 -77.34 2.08
CA ARG A 539 -52.15 -77.73 0.66
C ARG A 539 -50.94 -77.15 -0.12
N GLN A 540 -50.68 -77.68 -1.31
CA GLN A 540 -49.34 -77.74 -1.92
C GLN A 540 -49.44 -77.75 -3.49
N PRO A 541 -48.38 -77.97 -4.30
CA PRO A 541 -47.72 -76.92 -5.12
C PRO A 541 -47.74 -77.19 -6.64
N VAL A 542 -47.01 -76.36 -7.43
CA VAL A 542 -46.39 -76.55 -8.78
C VAL A 542 -46.11 -75.13 -9.36
N SER A 543 -45.05 -74.76 -10.12
CA SER A 543 -43.67 -75.20 -10.45
C SER A 543 -43.02 -74.02 -11.27
N THR A 544 -41.76 -73.88 -11.76
CA THR A 544 -40.54 -74.72 -11.96
C THR A 544 -39.26 -73.82 -12.01
N ASN A 545 -38.06 -74.42 -12.03
CA ASN A 545 -36.73 -73.85 -12.34
C ASN A 545 -36.44 -73.77 -13.88
N PRO A 546 -35.25 -73.37 -14.42
CA PRO A 546 -34.31 -72.24 -14.14
C PRO A 546 -33.84 -71.48 -15.44
N SER A 547 -32.63 -70.86 -15.41
CA SER A 547 -31.81 -70.14 -16.45
C SER A 547 -31.48 -70.93 -17.77
N PRO A 548 -30.75 -70.41 -18.82
CA PRO A 548 -29.83 -69.25 -18.92
C PRO A 548 -29.75 -68.50 -20.32
N SER A 549 -28.56 -67.93 -20.65
CA SER A 549 -27.87 -67.74 -21.98
C SER A 549 -27.96 -66.46 -22.86
N GLU A 550 -26.83 -65.71 -22.87
CA GLU A 550 -25.94 -65.33 -24.02
C GLU A 550 -26.29 -64.34 -25.17
N ASN A 551 -25.20 -63.74 -25.72
CA ASN A 551 -24.98 -63.08 -27.03
C ASN A 551 -25.57 -61.66 -27.30
N SER A 552 -24.88 -60.75 -28.01
CA SER A 552 -23.43 -60.66 -28.36
C SER A 552 -22.98 -59.25 -28.82
N SER A 553 -21.64 -59.10 -28.99
CA SER A 553 -20.82 -58.19 -29.84
C SER A 553 -21.45 -56.95 -30.57
N ALA A 554 -20.73 -55.84 -30.86
CA ALA A 554 -19.30 -55.74 -31.19
C ALA A 554 -18.63 -54.34 -30.99
N ASN A 555 -17.30 -54.34 -31.13
CA ASN A 555 -16.32 -53.23 -31.17
C ASN A 555 -16.20 -52.62 -32.61
N ALA A 556 -15.37 -51.63 -33.02
CA ALA A 556 -14.37 -50.69 -32.43
C ALA A 556 -13.94 -49.64 -33.52
N SER A 557 -12.80 -48.95 -33.30
CA SER A 557 -11.94 -48.18 -34.25
C SER A 557 -12.33 -46.73 -34.60
N ILE A 558 -11.41 -45.83 -35.03
CA ILE A 558 -9.98 -45.49 -34.74
C ILE A 558 -9.58 -44.35 -35.72
N GLY A 559 -8.63 -43.49 -35.36
CA GLY A 559 -8.07 -42.43 -36.25
C GLY A 559 -8.54 -41.02 -35.84
N SER A 560 -7.71 -40.04 -35.46
CA SER A 560 -6.26 -39.79 -35.58
C SER A 560 -5.74 -39.39 -36.96
N THR A 561 -5.57 -38.07 -37.16
CA THR A 561 -4.53 -37.44 -38.00
C THR A 561 -4.25 -36.01 -37.52
N GLN A 562 -3.08 -35.49 -37.86
CA GLN A 562 -2.49 -34.22 -37.39
C GLN A 562 -2.14 -33.33 -38.59
N SER A 563 -2.57 -32.06 -38.62
CA SER A 563 -1.92 -31.00 -39.41
C SER A 563 -2.42 -29.57 -39.12
N THR A 564 -1.47 -28.67 -38.84
CA THR A 564 -1.46 -27.23 -39.16
C THR A 564 -0.66 -27.03 -40.49
N PRO A 565 -0.53 -25.84 -41.13
CA PRO A 565 -0.73 -24.47 -40.61
C PRO A 565 -1.41 -23.43 -41.54
N THR A 566 -1.59 -22.20 -41.01
CA THR A 566 -1.57 -20.86 -41.66
C THR A 566 -2.34 -20.57 -42.96
N SER A 567 -3.21 -19.55 -42.90
CA SER A 567 -3.32 -18.52 -43.95
C SER A 567 -3.75 -17.16 -43.35
N SER A 568 -3.24 -16.06 -43.91
CA SER A 568 -3.54 -14.67 -43.52
C SER A 568 -4.73 -14.09 -44.29
N MET A 569 -5.37 -13.04 -43.75
CA MET A 569 -5.55 -11.70 -44.38
C MET A 569 -6.69 -10.89 -43.73
N ALA A 570 -6.35 -9.68 -43.25
CA ALA A 570 -7.11 -8.43 -43.31
C ALA A 570 -6.27 -7.31 -42.68
#